data_AF-A0A6V7NPK9-F1
#
_entry.id   AF-A0A6V7NPK9-F1
#
_cell.length_a   1.000
_cell.length_b   1.000
_cell.length_c   1.000
_cell.angle_alpha   90.00
_cell.angle_beta   90.00
_cell.angle_gamma   90.00
#
_symmetry.space_group_name_H-M   'P 1'
#
loop_
_entity.id
_entity.type
_entity.pdbx_description
1 polymer ?
#
loop_
_entity_poly.entity_id
_entity_poly.type
_entity_poly.pdbx_seq_one_letter_code
_entity_poly.pdbx_strand_id
1 'polypeptide(L)'
;MQIDKGYISPHFITNQDKSIVEFQNAKVLVTDQKISNIKSLVPLLEKTTQLSVPLLIISEDISSEVLATLVLNKLRGVLNVAAIKCPGFGEGKKALLQDIALMTGADFLASDLGLTLESVTSDQLGTSYASYDNSSQRGLDGSAVVEKLLSSEWLVGYNAMTNKYENLIQSGIIDPARVSRCALQNAASITGMILMTQAIMVDKVKKPAPPFPLVPGITP
;
A
#
# COMPACT_ATOMS: atom_id res chain seq x y z
N MET A 1 -12.53 7.69 3.60
CA MET A 1 -11.48 8.49 4.25
C MET A 1 -10.14 8.01 3.73
N GLN A 2 -9.26 8.92 3.30
CA GLN A 2 -7.90 8.59 2.88
C GLN A 2 -6.93 9.12 3.94
N ILE A 3 -5.90 8.33 4.27
CA ILE A 3 -4.91 8.64 5.30
C ILE A 3 -3.54 8.65 4.63
N ASP A 4 -2.72 9.66 4.89
CA ASP A 4 -1.40 9.86 4.28
C ASP A 4 -0.30 8.94 4.86
N LYS A 5 -0.68 7.72 5.30
CA LYS A 5 0.22 6.68 5.83
C LYS A 5 -0.13 5.32 5.24
N GLY A 6 0.89 4.65 4.69
CA GLY A 6 0.79 3.29 4.19
C GLY A 6 0.98 2.22 5.28
N TYR A 7 0.95 0.96 4.86
CA TYR A 7 1.26 -0.20 5.71
C TYR A 7 2.69 -0.12 6.28
N ILE A 8 2.86 -0.60 7.52
CA ILE A 8 4.16 -0.56 8.21
C ILE A 8 5.16 -1.54 7.58
N SER A 9 4.68 -2.66 7.00
CA SER A 9 5.53 -3.67 6.36
C SER A 9 4.99 -4.05 4.98
N PRO A 10 5.86 -4.14 3.94
CA PRO A 10 5.45 -4.60 2.60
C PRO A 10 4.99 -6.05 2.58
N HIS A 11 5.33 -6.84 3.60
CA HIS A 11 4.83 -8.20 3.72
C HIS A 11 3.31 -8.26 4.00
N PHE A 12 2.65 -7.13 4.26
CA PHE A 12 1.20 -7.06 4.35
C PHE A 12 0.49 -7.02 3.00
N ILE A 13 1.20 -6.78 1.89
CA ILE A 13 0.63 -6.77 0.53
C ILE A 13 -0.15 -8.05 0.26
N THR A 14 -1.37 -7.91 -0.25
CA THR A 14 -2.22 -9.03 -0.71
C THR A 14 -2.22 -9.14 -2.23
N ASN A 15 -2.14 -8.00 -2.94
CA ASN A 15 -2.00 -7.94 -4.38
C ASN A 15 -0.59 -7.48 -4.76
N GLN A 16 0.26 -8.41 -5.21
CA GLN A 16 1.66 -8.16 -5.55
C GLN A 16 1.82 -7.26 -6.78
N ASP A 17 0.93 -7.37 -7.77
CA ASP A 17 1.02 -6.59 -9.01
C ASP A 17 0.80 -5.10 -8.75
N LYS A 18 -0.16 -4.78 -7.88
CA LYS A 18 -0.48 -3.40 -7.51
C LYS A 18 0.27 -2.90 -6.28
N SER A 19 0.98 -3.78 -5.56
CA SER A 19 1.62 -3.47 -4.28
C SER A 19 0.66 -2.85 -3.26
N ILE A 20 -0.55 -3.40 -3.15
CA ILE A 20 -1.60 -2.92 -2.25
C ILE A 20 -2.10 -3.99 -1.30
N VAL A 21 -2.69 -3.53 -0.20
CA VAL A 21 -3.42 -4.36 0.76
C VAL A 21 -4.92 -4.15 0.52
N GLU A 22 -5.57 -5.17 -0.01
CA GLU A 22 -7.00 -5.23 -0.21
C GLU A 22 -7.64 -6.19 0.79
N PHE A 23 -8.60 -5.68 1.57
CA PHE A 23 -9.43 -6.48 2.45
C PHE A 23 -10.91 -6.27 2.14
N GLN A 24 -11.67 -7.36 2.12
CA GLN A 24 -13.13 -7.31 2.07
C GLN A 24 -13.67 -7.56 3.48
N ASN A 25 -14.58 -6.69 3.94
CA ASN A 25 -15.23 -6.78 5.26
C ASN A 25 -14.23 -6.94 6.42
N ALA A 26 -13.15 -6.14 6.40
CA ALA A 26 -12.17 -6.19 7.48
C ALA A 26 -12.75 -5.65 8.78
N LYS A 27 -12.35 -6.30 9.87
CA LYS A 27 -12.47 -5.75 11.21
C LYS A 27 -11.37 -4.72 11.44
N VAL A 28 -11.72 -3.58 12.02
CA VAL A 28 -10.80 -2.47 12.25
C VAL A 28 -10.61 -2.25 13.74
N LEU A 29 -9.37 -2.35 14.20
CA LEU A 29 -8.95 -1.99 15.55
C LEU A 29 -8.35 -0.58 15.50
N VAL A 30 -8.86 0.33 16.33
CA VAL A 30 -8.38 1.70 16.42
C VAL A 30 -7.96 2.01 17.86
N THR A 31 -6.69 2.34 18.07
CA THR A 31 -6.16 2.66 19.40
C THR A 31 -5.10 3.77 19.35
N ASP A 32 -5.04 4.59 20.39
CA ASP A 32 -3.92 5.54 20.59
C ASP A 32 -2.73 4.88 21.31
N GLN A 33 -2.83 3.63 21.72
CA GLN A 33 -1.80 2.95 22.49
C GLN A 33 -0.67 2.42 21.59
N LYS A 34 0.56 2.47 22.12
CA LYS A 34 1.69 1.78 21.52
C LYS A 34 1.61 0.28 21.80
N ILE A 35 1.46 -0.51 20.75
CA ILE A 35 1.37 -1.97 20.85
C ILE A 35 2.78 -2.52 21.02
N SER A 36 3.15 -2.79 22.27
CA SER A 36 4.49 -3.26 22.62
C SER A 36 4.57 -4.78 22.79
N ASN A 37 3.46 -5.44 23.14
CA ASN A 37 3.42 -6.87 23.42
C ASN A 37 2.29 -7.55 22.64
N ILE A 38 2.60 -8.68 21.98
CA ILE A 38 1.62 -9.45 21.21
C ILE A 38 0.51 -10.04 22.08
N LYS A 39 0.78 -10.31 23.37
CA LYS A 39 -0.20 -10.88 24.31
C LYS A 39 -1.51 -10.08 24.37
N SER A 40 -1.39 -8.76 24.26
CA SER A 40 -2.53 -7.83 24.25
C SER A 40 -3.46 -8.01 23.04
N LEU A 41 -2.94 -8.57 21.93
CA LEU A 41 -3.70 -8.80 20.70
C LEU A 41 -4.14 -10.25 20.52
N VAL A 42 -3.62 -11.20 21.30
CA VAL A 42 -3.94 -12.64 21.15
C VAL A 42 -5.45 -12.90 21.13
N PRO A 43 -6.26 -12.36 22.07
CA PRO A 43 -7.70 -12.63 22.08
C PRO A 43 -8.42 -12.14 20.81
N LEU A 44 -7.97 -11.00 20.26
CA LEU A 44 -8.49 -10.44 19.03
C LEU A 44 -8.09 -11.26 17.81
N LEU A 45 -6.82 -11.65 17.73
CA LEU A 45 -6.28 -12.45 16.65
C LEU A 45 -6.98 -13.81 16.56
N GLU A 46 -7.14 -14.51 17.68
CA GLU A 46 -7.85 -15.79 17.75
C GLU A 46 -9.28 -15.69 17.22
N LYS A 47 -10.03 -14.66 17.63
CA LYS A 47 -11.39 -14.41 17.13
C LYS A 47 -11.42 -14.10 15.64
N THR A 48 -10.53 -13.25 15.15
CA THR A 48 -10.49 -12.91 13.72
C THR A 48 -10.11 -14.09 12.85
N THR A 49 -9.20 -14.96 13.33
CA THR A 49 -8.87 -16.22 12.67
C THR A 49 -10.04 -17.19 12.69
N GLN A 50 -10.74 -17.34 13.82
CA GLN A 50 -11.90 -18.23 13.94
C GLN A 50 -13.04 -17.81 12.99
N LEU A 51 -13.27 -16.51 12.84
CA LEU A 51 -14.26 -15.94 11.94
C LEU A 51 -13.77 -15.85 10.48
N SER A 52 -12.51 -16.18 10.22
CA SER A 52 -11.85 -16.04 8.92
C SER A 52 -12.00 -14.65 8.30
N VAL A 53 -12.03 -13.61 9.14
CA VAL A 53 -12.14 -12.21 8.72
C VAL A 53 -10.79 -11.50 8.76
N PRO A 54 -10.48 -10.62 7.80
CA PRO A 54 -9.26 -9.84 7.84
C PRO A 54 -9.29 -8.79 8.97
N LEU A 55 -8.13 -8.51 9.56
CA LEU A 55 -7.96 -7.53 10.62
C LEU A 55 -7.06 -6.38 10.15
N LEU A 56 -7.56 -5.15 10.27
CA LEU A 56 -6.79 -3.92 10.09
C LEU A 56 -6.52 -3.29 11.45
N ILE A 57 -5.24 -3.11 11.78
CA ILE A 57 -4.81 -2.48 13.03
C ILE A 57 -4.34 -1.06 12.74
N ILE A 58 -4.96 -0.07 13.39
CA ILE A 58 -4.57 1.33 13.35
C ILE A 58 -4.17 1.73 14.76
N SER A 59 -2.88 1.97 14.97
CA SER A 59 -2.34 2.35 16.27
C SER A 59 -1.38 3.54 16.18
N GLU A 60 -1.07 4.15 17.33
CA GLU A 60 -0.04 5.18 17.39
C GLU A 60 1.33 4.63 16.98
N ASP A 61 1.70 3.45 17.46
CA ASP A 61 2.96 2.79 17.15
C ASP A 61 2.86 1.29 17.39
N ILE A 62 3.70 0.51 16.70
CA ILE A 62 3.81 -0.94 16.87
C ILE A 62 5.28 -1.29 16.99
N SER A 63 5.63 -2.03 18.05
CA SER A 63 6.99 -2.50 18.25
C SER A 63 7.40 -3.52 17.18
N SER A 64 8.68 -3.51 16.80
CA SER A 64 9.25 -4.40 15.78
C SER A 64 9.03 -5.88 16.06
N GLU A 65 9.07 -6.30 17.33
CA GLU A 65 8.82 -7.68 17.77
C GLU A 65 7.38 -8.13 17.47
N VAL A 66 6.40 -7.27 17.77
CA VAL A 66 4.98 -7.51 17.48
C VAL A 66 4.77 -7.57 15.97
N LEU A 67 5.34 -6.62 15.23
CA LEU A 67 5.26 -6.57 13.78
C LEU A 67 5.84 -7.84 13.13
N ALA A 68 7.01 -8.29 13.57
CA ALA A 68 7.64 -9.51 13.06
C ALA A 68 6.75 -10.75 13.26
N THR A 69 6.10 -10.84 14.43
CA THR A 69 5.18 -11.93 14.76
C THR A 69 3.93 -11.90 13.87
N LEU A 70 3.34 -10.73 13.65
CA LEU A 70 2.18 -10.57 12.77
C LEU A 70 2.52 -10.93 11.31
N VAL A 71 3.66 -10.45 10.82
CA VAL A 71 4.14 -10.72 9.46
C VAL A 71 4.43 -12.21 9.27
N LEU A 72 5.12 -12.85 10.20
CA LEU A 72 5.45 -14.27 10.11
C LEU A 72 4.19 -15.15 10.03
N ASN A 73 3.18 -14.84 10.85
CA ASN A 73 1.92 -15.56 10.85
C ASN A 73 1.07 -15.28 9.60
N LYS A 74 1.15 -14.06 9.03
CA LYS A 74 0.55 -13.78 7.71
C LYS A 74 1.20 -14.58 6.59
N LEU A 75 2.54 -14.63 6.55
CA LEU A 75 3.28 -15.38 5.53
C LEU A 75 3.00 -16.89 5.62
N ARG A 76 2.71 -17.40 6.81
CA ARG A 76 2.25 -18.78 7.05
C ARG A 76 0.78 -19.01 6.69
N GLY A 77 0.04 -17.97 6.30
CA GLY A 77 -1.38 -18.05 5.96
C GLY A 77 -2.32 -18.21 7.16
N VAL A 78 -1.81 -18.05 8.39
CA VAL A 78 -2.60 -18.21 9.62
C VAL A 78 -3.43 -16.96 9.95
N LEU A 79 -2.88 -15.78 9.64
CA LEU A 79 -3.52 -14.49 9.90
C LEU A 79 -3.66 -13.69 8.62
N ASN A 80 -4.82 -13.10 8.40
CA ASN A 80 -4.99 -12.08 7.37
C ASN A 80 -5.04 -10.70 8.03
N VAL A 81 -3.87 -10.10 8.25
CA VAL A 81 -3.72 -8.87 9.03
C VAL A 81 -2.90 -7.83 8.28
N ALA A 82 -3.23 -6.56 8.47
CA ALA A 82 -2.38 -5.44 8.11
C ALA A 82 -2.37 -4.40 9.23
N ALA A 83 -1.26 -3.68 9.33
CA ALA A 83 -1.10 -2.65 10.34
C ALA A 83 -0.63 -1.33 9.73
N ILE A 84 -1.23 -0.24 10.19
CA ILE A 84 -0.97 1.13 9.78
C ILE A 84 -0.66 1.95 11.03
N LYS A 85 0.36 2.80 10.92
CA LYS A 85 0.68 3.79 11.95
C LYS A 85 -0.13 5.05 11.70
N CYS A 86 -0.82 5.53 12.73
CA CYS A 86 -1.58 6.77 12.63
C CYS A 86 -0.67 7.96 12.27
N PRO A 87 -1.02 8.79 11.26
CA PRO A 87 -0.30 10.02 10.97
C PRO A 87 -0.52 11.07 12.07
N GLY A 88 0.34 12.08 12.08
CA GLY A 88 0.26 13.20 13.02
C GLY A 88 1.00 12.97 14.34
N PHE A 89 0.88 13.94 15.23
CA PHE A 89 1.51 13.98 16.55
C PHE A 89 0.57 14.64 17.58
N GLY A 90 0.71 14.29 18.85
CA GLY A 90 -0.05 14.90 19.94
C GLY A 90 -1.57 14.76 19.80
N GLU A 91 -2.31 15.80 20.18
CA GLU A 91 -3.78 15.81 20.20
C GLU A 91 -4.41 15.63 18.81
N GLY A 92 -3.78 16.15 17.75
CA GLY A 92 -4.27 15.99 16.38
C GLY A 92 -4.31 14.53 15.92
N LYS A 93 -3.41 13.69 16.46
CA LYS A 93 -3.41 12.24 16.22
C LYS A 93 -4.61 11.57 16.90
N LYS A 94 -4.90 11.94 18.16
CA LYS A 94 -6.05 11.41 18.91
C LYS A 94 -7.37 11.78 18.24
N ALA A 95 -7.51 13.03 17.79
CA ALA A 95 -8.69 13.47 17.04
C ALA A 95 -8.89 12.66 15.75
N LEU A 96 -7.83 12.44 14.98
CA LEU A 96 -7.90 11.65 13.75
C LEU A 96 -8.25 10.18 14.01
N LEU A 97 -7.70 9.56 15.07
CA LEU A 97 -8.08 8.21 15.46
C LEU A 97 -9.55 8.12 15.90
N GLN A 98 -10.04 9.12 16.64
CA GLN A 98 -11.45 9.20 17.03
C GLN A 98 -12.36 9.30 15.80
N ASP A 99 -12.00 10.11 14.81
CA ASP A 99 -12.76 10.22 13.56
C ASP A 99 -12.79 8.88 12.80
N ILE A 100 -11.65 8.17 12.73
CA ILE A 100 -11.57 6.84 12.09
C ILE A 100 -12.44 5.83 12.83
N ALA A 101 -12.37 5.82 14.17
CA ALA A 101 -13.18 4.93 15.00
C ALA A 101 -14.68 5.18 14.75
N LEU A 102 -15.10 6.45 14.77
CA LEU A 102 -16.48 6.85 14.51
C LEU A 102 -16.93 6.48 13.09
N MET A 103 -16.09 6.68 12.08
CA MET A 103 -16.39 6.32 10.69
C MET A 103 -16.50 4.82 10.45
N THR A 104 -15.71 4.02 11.16
CA THR A 104 -15.70 2.56 11.03
C THR A 104 -16.69 1.87 11.96
N GLY A 105 -17.30 2.61 12.89
CA GLY A 105 -18.12 2.05 13.98
C GLY A 105 -17.30 1.25 14.99
N ALA A 106 -16.00 1.51 15.10
CA ALA A 106 -15.14 0.94 16.13
C ALA A 106 -15.24 1.76 17.42
N ASP A 107 -15.07 1.10 18.58
CA ASP A 107 -14.82 1.82 19.82
C ASP A 107 -13.38 2.35 19.79
N PHE A 108 -13.21 3.64 20.08
CA PHE A 108 -11.89 4.24 20.21
C PHE A 108 -11.25 3.82 21.53
N LEU A 109 -10.25 2.94 21.46
CA LEU A 109 -9.51 2.47 22.63
C LEU A 109 -8.45 3.49 23.05
N ALA A 110 -8.89 4.49 23.81
CA ALA A 110 -8.03 5.52 24.38
C ALA A 110 -7.31 5.05 25.64
N SER A 111 -6.01 5.33 25.72
CA SER A 111 -5.16 5.15 26.89
C SER A 111 -5.72 5.86 28.14
N ASP A 112 -6.32 7.02 27.96
CA ASP A 112 -6.86 7.86 29.04
C ASP A 112 -8.15 7.31 29.67
N LEU A 113 -8.83 6.37 28.99
CA LEU A 113 -10.10 5.77 29.43
C LEU A 113 -9.90 4.47 30.24
N GLY A 114 -8.66 4.03 30.45
CA GLY A 114 -8.35 2.81 31.21
C GLY A 114 -8.78 1.50 30.53
N LEU A 115 -9.16 1.55 29.24
CA LEU A 115 -9.53 0.40 28.44
C LEU A 115 -8.27 -0.33 27.97
N THR A 116 -8.12 -1.59 28.38
CA THR A 116 -6.99 -2.44 28.00
C THR A 116 -7.30 -3.23 26.74
N LEU A 117 -6.28 -3.41 25.89
CA LEU A 117 -6.36 -4.19 24.65
C LEU A 117 -6.75 -5.67 24.88
N GLU A 118 -6.58 -6.16 26.10
CA GLU A 118 -6.85 -7.55 26.50
C GLU A 118 -8.35 -7.87 26.62
N SER A 119 -9.19 -6.89 26.97
CA SER A 119 -10.64 -7.08 27.16
C SER A 119 -11.47 -6.75 25.91
N VAL A 120 -10.82 -6.46 24.78
CA VAL A 120 -11.53 -5.99 23.59
C VAL A 120 -12.40 -7.10 23.02
N THR A 121 -13.70 -6.80 22.87
CA THR A 121 -14.68 -7.72 22.29
C THR A 121 -14.86 -7.47 20.80
N SER A 122 -15.35 -8.48 20.08
CA SER A 122 -15.57 -8.42 18.62
C SER A 122 -16.53 -7.31 18.18
N ASP A 123 -17.39 -6.88 19.10
CA ASP A 123 -18.40 -5.84 18.90
C ASP A 123 -17.79 -4.43 18.94
N GLN A 124 -16.60 -4.29 19.54
CA GLN A 124 -15.84 -3.04 19.65
C GLN A 124 -14.96 -2.78 18.42
N LEU A 125 -14.90 -3.74 17.49
CA LEU A 125 -14.16 -3.60 16.24
C LEU A 125 -15.06 -3.03 15.15
N GLY A 126 -14.56 -1.99 14.48
CA GLY A 126 -15.23 -1.39 13.35
C GLY A 126 -15.25 -2.33 12.14
N THR A 127 -16.04 -1.96 11.13
CA THR A 127 -16.15 -2.73 9.89
C THR A 127 -15.85 -1.82 8.71
N SER A 128 -14.99 -2.26 7.79
CA SER A 128 -14.67 -1.49 6.58
C SER A 128 -14.92 -2.29 5.30
N TYR A 129 -15.58 -1.64 4.34
CA TYR A 129 -15.78 -2.13 2.97
C TYR A 129 -14.76 -1.43 2.04
N ALA A 130 -14.01 -2.18 1.24
CA ALA A 130 -13.00 -1.62 0.34
C ALA A 130 -13.59 -1.22 -1.03
N SER A 131 -13.01 -0.18 -1.64
CA SER A 131 -13.30 0.26 -3.01
C SER A 131 -12.05 0.13 -3.89
N TYR A 132 -12.24 -0.48 -5.07
CA TYR A 132 -11.23 -0.77 -6.08
C TYR A 132 -11.09 0.36 -7.11
N ASP A 133 -9.89 0.57 -7.65
CA ASP A 133 -9.71 1.20 -8.96
C ASP A 133 -8.78 0.36 -9.87
N ASN A 134 -9.15 0.27 -11.14
CA ASN A 134 -8.58 -0.63 -12.15
C ASN A 134 -8.65 0.06 -13.52
N SER A 135 -7.52 0.52 -14.06
CA SER A 135 -7.44 0.94 -15.46
C SER A 135 -6.09 0.56 -16.07
N SER A 136 -6.05 -0.58 -16.75
CA SER A 136 -4.96 -1.01 -17.62
C SER A 136 -5.38 -0.77 -19.09
N GLN A 137 -4.58 0.01 -19.82
CA GLN A 137 -4.94 0.54 -21.14
C GLN A 137 -4.35 -0.30 -22.29
N ARG A 138 -5.16 -0.49 -23.34
CA ARG A 138 -4.84 -1.22 -24.59
C ARG A 138 -4.17 -0.31 -25.62
N GLY A 139 -3.26 -0.90 -26.40
CA GLY A 139 -2.41 -0.22 -27.37
C GLY A 139 -3.06 0.06 -28.73
N LEU A 140 -2.82 1.29 -29.20
CA LEU A 140 -2.70 1.67 -30.61
C LEU A 140 -1.27 2.16 -30.86
N ASP A 141 -0.87 2.24 -32.13
CA ASP A 141 0.44 2.75 -32.54
C ASP A 141 0.54 4.26 -32.24
N GLY A 142 1.18 4.59 -31.11
CA GLY A 142 1.20 5.95 -30.55
C GLY A 142 1.92 6.98 -31.43
N SER A 143 2.80 6.53 -32.32
CA SER A 143 3.58 7.38 -33.22
C SER A 143 2.68 8.17 -34.19
N ALA A 144 1.76 7.48 -34.87
CA ALA A 144 0.80 8.08 -35.81
C ALA A 144 -0.22 9.00 -35.10
N VAL A 145 -0.55 8.69 -33.84
CA VAL A 145 -1.46 9.53 -33.04
C VAL A 145 -0.81 10.87 -32.71
N VAL A 146 0.46 10.86 -32.28
CA VAL A 146 1.20 12.08 -31.91
C VAL A 146 1.40 13.01 -33.10
N GLU A 147 1.75 12.48 -34.28
CA GLU A 147 1.94 13.30 -35.48
C GLU A 147 0.66 14.05 -35.89
N LYS A 148 -0.48 13.37 -35.80
CA LYS A 148 -1.79 13.98 -36.06
C LYS A 148 -2.20 15.00 -35.00
N LEU A 149 -1.79 14.82 -33.75
CA LEU A 149 -2.05 15.79 -32.67
C LEU A 149 -1.19 17.05 -32.82
N LEU A 150 0.06 16.93 -33.26
CA LEU A 150 0.95 18.07 -33.52
C LEU A 150 0.41 19.01 -34.61
N SER A 151 -0.39 18.48 -35.53
CA SER A 151 -1.05 19.24 -36.62
C SER A 151 -2.47 19.70 -36.27
N SER A 152 -3.00 19.34 -35.10
CA SER A 152 -4.36 19.67 -34.65
C SER A 152 -4.38 20.93 -33.78
N GLU A 153 -5.57 21.50 -33.56
CA GLU A 153 -5.75 22.64 -32.65
C GLU A 153 -5.60 22.25 -31.17
N TRP A 154 -5.24 23.25 -30.34
CA TRP A 154 -4.95 23.11 -28.90
C TRP A 154 -5.94 22.25 -28.09
N LEU A 155 -7.24 22.30 -28.42
CA LEU A 155 -8.28 21.60 -27.67
C LEU A 155 -8.53 20.17 -28.15
N VAL A 156 -8.07 19.82 -29.34
CA VAL A 156 -8.32 18.52 -29.97
C VAL A 156 -7.26 17.53 -29.49
N GLY A 157 -7.71 16.42 -28.92
CA GLY A 157 -6.86 15.33 -28.47
C GLY A 157 -7.42 13.97 -28.84
N TYR A 158 -6.64 12.94 -28.55
CA TYR A 158 -7.03 11.56 -28.85
C TYR A 158 -7.63 10.89 -27.61
N ASN A 159 -8.90 10.49 -27.69
CA ASN A 159 -9.55 9.71 -26.67
C ASN A 159 -9.27 8.21 -26.89
N ALA A 160 -8.43 7.61 -26.04
CA ALA A 160 -8.06 6.20 -26.12
C ALA A 160 -9.19 5.22 -25.74
N MET A 161 -10.27 5.68 -25.07
CA MET A 161 -11.44 4.86 -24.78
C MET A 161 -12.34 4.70 -26.00
N THR A 162 -12.50 5.77 -26.78
CA THR A 162 -13.41 5.82 -27.94
C THR A 162 -12.69 5.71 -29.29
N ASN A 163 -11.35 5.78 -29.30
CA ASN A 163 -10.48 5.83 -30.47
C ASN A 163 -10.77 7.00 -31.43
N LYS A 164 -11.21 8.15 -30.90
CA LYS A 164 -11.58 9.34 -31.69
C LYS A 164 -10.72 10.56 -31.35
N TYR A 165 -10.57 11.43 -32.33
CA TYR A 165 -10.00 12.76 -32.13
C TYR A 165 -11.14 13.73 -31.83
N GLU A 166 -11.14 14.28 -30.63
CA GLU A 166 -12.23 15.13 -30.13
C GLU A 166 -11.70 16.16 -29.15
N ASN A 167 -12.56 17.10 -28.74
CA ASN A 167 -12.18 18.07 -27.73
C ASN A 167 -12.08 17.38 -26.36
N LEU A 168 -10.86 17.29 -25.81
CA LEU A 168 -10.61 16.53 -24.57
C LEU A 168 -11.31 17.13 -23.34
N ILE A 169 -11.44 18.46 -23.31
CA ILE A 169 -12.12 19.15 -22.21
C ILE A 169 -13.62 18.82 -22.25
N GLN A 170 -14.22 18.82 -23.44
CA GLN A 170 -15.63 18.47 -23.61
C GLN A 170 -15.91 16.98 -23.36
N SER A 171 -14.96 16.09 -23.68
CA SER A 171 -15.09 14.66 -23.39
C SER A 171 -14.78 14.28 -21.94
N GLY A 172 -14.42 15.26 -21.10
CA GLY A 172 -14.15 15.07 -19.68
C GLY A 172 -12.79 14.45 -19.37
N ILE A 173 -11.88 14.41 -20.36
CA ILE A 173 -10.51 13.92 -20.20
C ILE A 173 -9.64 15.11 -19.80
N ILE A 174 -9.43 15.27 -18.50
CA ILE A 174 -8.69 16.41 -17.93
C ILE A 174 -7.70 15.89 -16.90
N ASP A 175 -6.42 16.23 -17.11
CA ASP A 175 -5.37 15.99 -16.13
C ASP A 175 -5.13 17.24 -15.28
N PRO A 176 -5.08 17.11 -13.93
CA PRO A 176 -4.69 18.23 -13.08
C PRO A 176 -3.27 18.69 -13.42
N ALA A 177 -3.09 19.99 -13.66
CA ALA A 177 -1.78 20.56 -14.03
C ALA A 177 -0.64 20.20 -13.06
N ARG A 178 -0.96 20.00 -11.77
CA ARG A 178 0.00 19.54 -10.75
C ARG A 178 0.55 18.15 -11.06
N VAL A 179 -0.27 17.23 -11.56
CA VAL A 179 0.13 15.85 -11.86
C VAL A 179 1.13 15.84 -13.01
N SER A 180 0.79 16.45 -14.15
CA SER A 180 1.68 16.50 -15.33
C SER A 180 3.01 17.20 -15.02
N ARG A 181 2.97 18.31 -14.27
CA ARG A 181 4.19 19.02 -13.83
C ARG A 181 5.06 18.16 -12.92
N CYS A 182 4.48 17.56 -11.87
CA CYS A 182 5.23 16.73 -10.93
C CYS A 182 5.82 15.49 -11.61
N ALA A 183 5.08 14.85 -12.52
CA ALA A 183 5.56 13.71 -13.29
C ALA A 183 6.80 14.09 -14.12
N LEU A 184 6.73 15.19 -14.88
CA LEU A 184 7.85 15.66 -15.70
C LEU A 184 9.06 16.07 -14.85
N GLN A 185 8.84 16.79 -13.76
CA GLN A 185 9.91 17.23 -12.86
C GLN A 185 10.65 16.04 -12.23
N ASN A 186 9.91 15.04 -11.74
CA ASN A 186 10.49 13.84 -11.15
C ASN A 186 11.27 13.02 -12.19
N ALA A 187 10.71 12.85 -13.39
CA ALA A 187 11.36 12.13 -14.48
C ALA A 187 12.67 12.82 -14.92
N ALA A 188 12.64 14.14 -15.12
CA ALA A 188 13.82 14.93 -15.48
C ALA A 188 14.88 14.88 -14.36
N SER A 189 14.47 14.92 -13.09
CA SER A 189 15.39 14.84 -11.95
C SER A 189 16.14 13.51 -11.90
N ILE A 190 15.43 12.38 -12.02
CA ILE A 190 16.04 11.05 -12.00
C ILE A 190 16.94 10.86 -13.23
N THR A 191 16.46 11.27 -14.40
CA THR A 191 17.25 11.19 -15.65
C THR A 191 18.52 12.02 -15.56
N GLY A 192 18.45 13.24 -15.01
CA GLY A 192 19.62 14.09 -14.81
C GLY A 192 20.67 13.45 -13.91
N MET A 193 20.24 12.79 -12.82
CA MET A 193 21.13 12.04 -11.93
C MET A 193 21.79 10.86 -12.66
N ILE A 194 21.02 10.08 -13.42
CA ILE A 194 21.54 8.93 -14.18
C ILE A 194 22.55 9.38 -15.24
N LEU A 195 22.24 10.42 -16.02
CA LEU A 195 23.14 10.93 -17.08
C LEU A 195 24.47 11.44 -16.53
N MET A 196 24.48 11.99 -15.31
CA MET A 196 25.71 12.47 -14.67
C MET A 196 26.45 11.38 -13.90
N THR A 197 25.84 10.21 -13.69
CA THR A 197 26.45 9.10 -12.95
C THR A 197 27.60 8.50 -13.76
N GLN A 198 28.84 8.68 -13.28
CA GLN A 198 30.04 8.17 -13.95
C GLN A 198 30.37 6.71 -13.60
N ALA A 199 29.91 6.23 -12.44
CA ALA A 199 30.20 4.90 -11.96
C ALA A 199 29.04 4.35 -11.12
N ILE A 200 28.81 3.03 -11.21
CA ILE A 200 27.82 2.31 -10.42
C ILE A 200 28.54 1.12 -9.78
N MET A 201 28.50 1.02 -8.46
CA MET A 201 28.93 -0.18 -7.74
C MET A 201 27.76 -1.16 -7.65
N VAL A 202 28.00 -2.41 -8.02
CA VAL A 202 27.03 -3.49 -7.88
C VAL A 202 27.67 -4.65 -7.12
N ASP A 203 26.85 -5.37 -6.36
CA ASP A 203 27.30 -6.62 -5.74
C ASP A 203 27.70 -7.63 -6.82
N LYS A 204 28.77 -8.37 -6.54
CA LYS A 204 29.24 -9.42 -7.44
C LYS A 204 28.19 -10.54 -7.49
N VAL A 205 27.65 -10.79 -8.70
CA VAL A 205 26.77 -11.95 -8.94
C VAL A 205 27.55 -13.22 -8.60
N LYS A 206 27.15 -13.89 -7.51
CA LYS A 206 27.71 -15.19 -7.13
C LYS A 206 27.15 -16.23 -8.11
N LYS A 207 28.01 -16.85 -8.91
CA LYS A 207 27.62 -18.07 -9.65
C LYS A 207 27.30 -19.16 -8.61
N PRO A 208 26.20 -19.91 -8.76
CA PRO A 208 25.97 -21.07 -7.92
C PRO A 208 27.18 -21.99 -8.05
N ALA A 209 27.73 -22.44 -6.92
CA ALA A 209 28.79 -23.42 -6.93
C ALA A 209 28.28 -24.67 -7.68
N PRO A 210 29.09 -25.28 -8.55
CA PRO A 210 28.69 -26.54 -9.17
C PRO A 210 28.35 -27.55 -8.04
N PRO A 211 27.29 -28.36 -8.20
CA PRO A 211 26.85 -29.29 -7.16
C PRO A 211 27.92 -30.31 -6.76
N PHE A 212 28.98 -30.44 -7.55
CA PHE A 212 30.16 -31.24 -7.28
C PHE A 212 31.43 -30.44 -7.59
N PRO A 213 32.50 -30.62 -6.79
CA PRO A 213 33.82 -30.09 -7.14
C PRO A 213 34.28 -30.71 -8.46
N LEU A 214 34.72 -29.86 -9.40
CA LEU A 214 35.33 -30.32 -10.64
C LEU A 214 36.69 -30.94 -10.31
N VAL A 215 36.76 -32.27 -10.38
CA VAL A 215 38.01 -33.02 -10.22
C VAL A 215 38.73 -33.01 -11.57
N PRO A 216 40.01 -32.58 -11.66
CA PRO A 216 40.76 -32.59 -12.91
C PRO A 216 40.81 -34.00 -13.50
N GLY A 217 40.32 -34.17 -14.73
CA GLY A 217 40.38 -35.45 -15.47
C GLY A 217 39.09 -36.26 -15.51
N ILE A 218 38.00 -35.81 -14.91
CA ILE A 218 36.67 -36.43 -15.07
C ILE A 218 35.69 -35.36 -15.56
N THR A 219 35.36 -35.41 -16.84
CA THR A 219 34.20 -34.70 -17.40
C THR A 219 32.92 -35.49 -17.11
N PRO A 220 31.76 -34.83 -16.97
CA PRO A 220 30.50 -35.48 -16.61
C PRO A 220 30.04 -36.56 -17.59
#